data_AF-A0A7K0BWZ7-F1
#
_entry.id   AF-A0A7K0BWZ7-F1
#
_cell.length_a   1.000
_cell.length_b   1.000
_cell.length_c   1.000
_cell.angle_alpha   90.00
_cell.angle_beta   90.00
_cell.angle_gamma   90.00
#
_symmetry.space_group_name_H-M   'P 1'
#
loop_
_entity.id
_entity.type
_entity.pdbx_description
1 polymer ?
#
loop_
_entity_poly.entity_id
_entity_poly.type
_entity_poly.pdbx_seq_one_letter_code
_entity_poly.pdbx_strand_id
1 'polypeptide(L)'
;MITASDPAALFDALDPVTPGFLLGTWAGGLFDETGRMAARLVEMGWYGKRFHDTENVDPLLCRSADGGVYAYDGMGAARVREIAYRGKVSAAMVYDTQPIIDHFRRYSGDVVLGAMDAKGQPGTLYFHLTRV
;
A
#
# COMPACT_ATOMS: atom_id res chain seq x y z
N MET A 1 2.09 4.69 16.45
CA MET A 1 2.19 5.26 15.09
C MET A 1 3.63 5.16 14.65
N ILE A 2 3.90 4.58 13.48
CA ILE A 2 5.27 4.56 12.93
C ILE A 2 5.54 5.95 12.38
N THR A 3 6.49 6.67 12.96
CA THR A 3 6.96 7.96 12.45
C THR A 3 8.42 7.79 12.06
N ALA A 4 8.76 7.98 10.78
CA ALA A 4 10.13 7.91 10.30
C ALA A 4 10.52 9.28 9.72
N SER A 5 11.64 9.84 10.18
CA SER A 5 12.21 11.07 9.59
C SER A 5 12.70 10.86 8.16
N ASP A 6 13.01 9.60 7.80
CA ASP A 6 13.33 9.17 6.44
C ASP A 6 12.68 7.80 6.16
N PRO A 7 11.47 7.78 5.57
CA PRO A 7 10.78 6.53 5.25
C PRO A 7 11.47 5.75 4.12
N ALA A 8 12.27 6.40 3.27
CA ALA A 8 12.99 5.74 2.19
C ALA A 8 14.14 4.88 2.74
N ALA A 9 14.98 5.45 3.61
CA ALA A 9 16.07 4.71 4.24
C ALA A 9 15.55 3.56 5.12
N LEU A 10 14.44 3.78 5.84
CA LEU A 10 13.77 2.71 6.59
C LEU A 10 13.32 1.59 5.65
N PHE A 11 12.59 1.91 4.57
CA PHE A 11 12.12 0.92 3.60
C PHE A 11 13.26 0.08 3.00
N ASP A 12 14.37 0.72 2.65
CA ASP A 12 15.54 0.05 2.04
C ASP A 12 16.20 -0.93 3.01
N ALA A 13 16.15 -0.69 4.32
CA ALA A 13 16.71 -1.58 5.34
C ALA A 13 15.86 -2.85 5.60
N LEU A 14 14.56 -2.82 5.32
CA LEU A 14 13.63 -3.89 5.68
C LEU A 14 13.71 -5.12 4.75
N ASP A 15 13.29 -6.27 5.27
CA ASP A 15 13.24 -7.54 4.54
C ASP A 15 12.06 -7.60 3.55
N PRO A 16 12.19 -8.37 2.45
CA PRO A 16 11.07 -8.67 1.57
C PRO A 16 9.96 -9.47 2.27
N VAL A 17 8.77 -9.44 1.67
CA VAL A 17 7.63 -10.29 2.03
C VAL A 17 7.19 -11.11 0.83
N THR A 18 6.68 -12.31 1.07
CA THR A 18 6.06 -13.17 0.05
C THR A 18 4.62 -12.73 -0.24
N PRO A 19 4.03 -13.02 -1.40
CA PRO A 19 2.62 -12.71 -1.68
C PRO A 19 1.64 -13.26 -0.64
N GLY A 20 1.87 -14.49 -0.16
CA GLY A 20 1.04 -15.11 0.88
C GLY A 20 1.03 -14.37 2.22
N PHE A 21 2.08 -13.59 2.52
CA PHE A 21 2.13 -12.77 3.73
C PHE A 21 1.09 -11.65 3.71
N LEU A 22 0.74 -11.12 2.51
CA LEU A 22 -0.17 -9.99 2.36
C LEU A 22 -1.64 -10.37 2.48
N LEU A 23 -1.99 -11.65 2.44
CA LEU A 23 -3.39 -12.09 2.49
C LEU A 23 -4.12 -11.54 3.72
N GLY A 24 -5.38 -11.13 3.53
CA GLY A 24 -6.23 -10.55 4.56
C GLY A 24 -6.47 -9.04 4.40
N THR A 25 -7.05 -8.45 5.45
CA THR A 25 -7.39 -7.02 5.49
C THR A 25 -6.35 -6.25 6.30
N TRP A 26 -5.99 -5.07 5.81
CA TRP A 26 -4.99 -4.20 6.43
C TRP A 26 -5.51 -2.78 6.50
N ALA A 27 -5.35 -2.16 7.67
CA ALA A 27 -5.59 -0.74 7.87
C ALA A 27 -4.34 0.06 7.45
N GLY A 28 -4.56 1.13 6.67
CA GLY A 28 -3.52 1.99 6.13
C GLY A 28 -3.24 3.21 6.98
N GLY A 29 -2.01 3.71 6.86
CA GLY A 29 -1.61 5.02 7.36
C GLY A 29 -0.50 5.63 6.51
N LEU A 30 -0.51 6.97 6.41
CA LEU A 30 0.44 7.74 5.61
C LEU A 30 1.54 8.32 6.52
N PHE A 31 2.76 8.42 6.00
CA PHE A 31 3.85 9.13 6.69
C PHE A 31 3.82 10.65 6.43
N ASP A 32 3.24 11.06 5.30
CA ASP A 32 3.09 12.45 4.86
C ASP A 32 1.77 12.59 4.08
N GLU A 33 1.05 13.69 4.33
CA GLU A 33 -0.25 14.01 3.74
C GLU A 33 -0.19 15.15 2.70
N THR A 34 0.98 15.75 2.47
CA THR A 34 1.11 17.00 1.70
C THR A 34 1.14 16.83 0.18
N GLY A 35 1.37 15.62 -0.33
CA GLY A 35 1.38 15.32 -1.76
C GLY A 35 -0.01 15.08 -2.36
N ARG A 36 -0.20 15.36 -3.66
CA ARG A 36 -1.49 15.19 -4.36
C ARG A 36 -2.15 13.81 -4.17
N MET A 37 -1.36 12.74 -4.20
CA MET A 37 -1.91 11.39 -3.97
C MET A 37 -2.30 11.18 -2.51
N ALA A 38 -1.48 11.64 -1.57
CA ALA A 38 -1.75 11.53 -0.15
C ALA A 38 -3.03 12.30 0.24
N ALA A 39 -3.15 13.55 -0.25
CA ALA A 39 -4.35 14.36 -0.08
C ALA A 39 -5.61 13.67 -0.63
N ARG A 40 -5.53 13.03 -1.80
CA ARG A 40 -6.65 12.27 -2.37
C ARG A 40 -7.06 11.09 -1.49
N LEU A 41 -6.08 10.36 -0.92
CA LEU A 41 -6.36 9.23 -0.02
C LEU A 41 -7.05 9.70 1.27
N VAL A 42 -6.64 10.84 1.82
CA VAL A 42 -7.29 11.47 2.98
C VAL A 42 -8.71 11.89 2.62
N GLU A 43 -8.90 12.61 1.51
CA GLU A 43 -10.21 13.12 1.06
C GLU A 43 -11.23 11.99 0.84
N MET A 44 -10.81 10.87 0.28
CA MET A 44 -11.69 9.72 0.05
C MET A 44 -11.91 8.83 1.29
N GLY A 45 -11.34 9.21 2.44
CA GLY A 45 -11.46 8.43 3.67
C GLY A 45 -10.82 7.04 3.56
N TRP A 46 -9.64 6.95 2.93
CA TRP A 46 -8.94 5.68 2.73
C TRP A 46 -8.71 4.97 4.08
N TYR A 47 -9.23 3.75 4.16
CA TYR A 47 -9.10 2.86 5.30
C TYR A 47 -7.88 1.93 5.16
N GLY A 48 -7.63 1.41 3.96
CA GLY A 48 -6.59 0.41 3.75
C GLY A 48 -6.79 -0.47 2.53
N LYS A 49 -6.39 -1.74 2.63
CA LYS A 49 -6.39 -2.70 1.51
C LYS A 49 -6.89 -4.07 1.94
N ARG A 50 -7.42 -4.85 1.01
CA ARG A 50 -7.74 -6.28 1.22
C ARG A 50 -7.16 -7.13 0.10
N PHE A 51 -6.37 -8.12 0.47
CA PHE A 51 -5.79 -9.11 -0.42
C PHE A 51 -6.53 -10.43 -0.23
N HIS A 52 -7.43 -10.77 -1.15
CA HIS A 52 -8.18 -12.02 -1.09
C HIS A 52 -7.29 -13.18 -1.54
N ASP A 53 -6.58 -12.98 -2.64
CA ASP A 53 -5.55 -13.86 -3.18
C ASP A 53 -4.56 -13.04 -4.05
N THR A 54 -3.73 -13.70 -4.87
CA THR A 54 -2.73 -13.02 -5.71
C THR A 54 -3.29 -12.40 -6.98
N GLU A 55 -4.52 -12.71 -7.38
CA GLU A 55 -5.21 -12.15 -8.54
C GLU A 55 -6.34 -11.18 -8.17
N ASN A 56 -6.84 -11.23 -6.93
CA ASN A 56 -7.98 -10.44 -6.46
C ASN A 56 -7.60 -9.59 -5.24
N VAL A 57 -7.42 -8.29 -5.46
CA VAL A 57 -7.11 -7.31 -4.41
C VAL A 57 -8.07 -6.13 -4.50
N ASP A 58 -8.61 -5.70 -3.34
CA ASP A 58 -9.27 -4.41 -3.17
C ASP A 58 -8.20 -3.40 -2.74
N PRO A 59 -7.63 -2.60 -3.66
CA PRO A 59 -6.48 -1.75 -3.36
C PRO A 59 -6.84 -0.53 -2.51
N LEU A 60 -8.12 -0.18 -2.47
CA LEU A 60 -8.69 0.99 -1.83
C LEU A 60 -9.95 0.59 -1.07
N LEU A 61 -9.78 0.25 0.20
CA LEU A 61 -10.89 0.25 1.15
C LEU A 61 -11.09 1.68 1.64
N CYS A 62 -12.33 2.14 1.70
CA CYS A 62 -12.72 3.47 2.18
C CYS A 62 -13.72 3.36 3.32
N ARG A 63 -13.75 4.38 4.18
CA ARG A 63 -14.77 4.51 5.23
C ARG A 63 -16.03 5.16 4.66
N SER A 64 -17.19 4.57 4.95
CA SER A 64 -18.49 5.21 4.71
C SER A 64 -18.86 6.13 5.88
N ALA A 65 -19.84 7.02 5.66
CA ALA A 65 -20.27 8.00 6.65
C ALA A 65 -20.86 7.36 7.94
N ASP A 66 -21.36 6.13 7.86
CA ASP A 66 -21.86 5.34 8.99
C ASP A 66 -20.76 4.55 9.73
N GLY A 67 -19.50 4.71 9.33
CA GLY A 67 -18.34 4.04 9.93
C GLY A 67 -18.02 2.66 9.34
N GLY A 68 -18.80 2.19 8.37
CA GLY A 68 -18.51 0.97 7.61
C GLY A 68 -17.24 1.09 6.75
N VAL A 69 -16.78 -0.05 6.24
CA VAL A 69 -15.65 -0.14 5.30
C VAL A 69 -16.12 -0.82 4.02
N TYR A 70 -15.88 -0.21 2.87
CA TYR A 70 -16.25 -0.75 1.56
C TYR A 70 -15.08 -0.67 0.57
N ALA A 71 -15.09 -1.50 -0.47
CA ALA A 71 -14.12 -1.46 -1.55
C ALA A 71 -14.52 -0.37 -2.57
N TYR A 72 -13.65 0.62 -2.76
CA TYR A 72 -13.81 1.65 -3.78
C TYR A 72 -13.22 1.17 -5.10
N ASP A 73 -14.06 1.11 -6.14
CA ASP A 73 -13.74 0.54 -7.46
C ASP A 73 -13.34 1.59 -8.52
N GLY A 74 -13.44 2.88 -8.21
CA GLY A 74 -13.16 3.97 -9.17
C GLY A 74 -11.72 4.05 -9.68
N MET A 75 -10.80 3.23 -9.17
CA MET A 75 -9.43 3.06 -9.67
C MET A 75 -9.14 1.63 -10.16
N GLY A 76 -10.16 0.79 -10.28
CA GLY A 76 -10.04 -0.63 -10.59
C GLY A 76 -9.48 -1.46 -9.44
N ALA A 77 -9.39 -2.77 -9.68
CA ALA A 77 -8.78 -3.73 -8.77
C ALA A 77 -7.25 -3.79 -8.96
N ALA A 78 -6.63 -4.74 -8.26
CA ALA A 78 -5.21 -5.01 -8.37
C ALA A 78 -4.91 -6.50 -8.18
N ARG A 79 -3.65 -6.85 -8.46
CA ARG A 79 -3.08 -8.20 -8.26
C ARG A 79 -1.72 -8.12 -7.59
N VAL A 80 -1.21 -9.24 -7.09
CA VAL A 80 0.10 -9.32 -6.42
C VAL A 80 1.10 -10.10 -7.27
N ARG A 81 2.31 -9.56 -7.43
CA ARG A 81 3.45 -10.23 -8.08
C ARG A 81 4.71 -10.02 -7.26
N GLU A 82 5.72 -10.85 -7.50
CA GLU A 82 7.07 -10.58 -7.00
C GLU A 82 7.79 -9.67 -7.98
N ILE A 83 8.17 -8.48 -7.53
CA ILE A 83 8.79 -7.44 -8.38
C ILE A 83 10.05 -6.91 -7.69
N ALA A 84 11.12 -6.76 -8.46
CA ALA A 84 12.35 -6.12 -7.99
C ALA A 84 12.16 -4.60 -7.87
N TYR A 85 12.47 -4.05 -6.70
CA TYR A 85 12.51 -2.61 -6.47
C TYR A 85 13.64 -2.27 -5.50
N ARG A 86 14.47 -1.30 -5.88
CA ARG A 86 15.66 -0.87 -5.13
C ARG A 86 16.55 -2.04 -4.68
N GLY A 87 16.85 -2.94 -5.61
CA GLY A 87 17.80 -4.03 -5.40
C GLY A 87 17.27 -5.26 -4.66
N LYS A 88 15.99 -5.32 -4.26
CA LYS A 88 15.42 -6.57 -3.71
C LYS A 88 14.05 -6.91 -4.31
N VAL A 89 13.82 -8.18 -4.61
CA VAL A 89 12.51 -8.73 -5.02
C VAL A 89 11.61 -8.87 -3.79
N SER A 90 10.35 -8.46 -3.91
CA SER A 90 9.34 -8.60 -2.85
C SER A 90 7.96 -8.68 -3.45
N ALA A 91 6.97 -9.11 -2.67
CA ALA A 91 5.58 -8.93 -3.06
C ALA A 91 5.27 -7.45 -3.30
N ALA A 92 4.60 -7.21 -4.41
CA ALA A 92 4.16 -5.89 -4.85
C ALA A 92 2.76 -6.00 -5.43
N MET A 93 1.91 -5.03 -5.12
CA MET A 93 0.57 -4.92 -5.66
C MET A 93 0.61 -4.05 -6.90
N VAL A 94 0.12 -4.58 -8.02
CA VAL A 94 0.05 -3.91 -9.32
C VAL A 94 -1.40 -3.58 -9.58
N TYR A 95 -1.73 -2.31 -9.74
CA TYR A 95 -3.08 -1.91 -10.15
C TYR A 95 -3.36 -2.37 -11.58
N ASP A 96 -4.58 -2.84 -11.84
CA ASP A 96 -4.94 -3.38 -13.14
C ASP A 96 -5.07 -2.30 -14.21
N THR A 97 -5.55 -1.12 -13.82
CA THR A 97 -5.87 -0.01 -14.72
C THR A 97 -5.06 1.25 -14.48
N GLN A 98 -4.25 1.28 -13.42
CA GLN A 98 -3.43 2.44 -13.05
C GLN A 98 -1.95 2.10 -13.22
N PRO A 99 -1.11 3.04 -13.69
CA PRO A 99 0.33 2.81 -13.80
C PRO A 99 1.02 2.98 -12.43
N ILE A 100 0.58 2.18 -11.45
CA ILE A 100 0.97 2.23 -10.04
C ILE A 100 1.35 0.83 -9.57
N ILE A 101 2.48 0.73 -8.88
CA ILE A 101 2.96 -0.46 -8.21
C ILE A 101 3.27 -0.10 -6.75
N ASP A 102 2.63 -0.80 -5.80
CA ASP A 102 2.93 -0.68 -4.38
C ASP A 102 3.89 -1.82 -3.99
N HIS A 103 5.14 -1.50 -3.68
CA HIS A 103 6.14 -2.47 -3.21
C HIS A 103 6.11 -2.62 -1.70
N PHE A 104 6.13 -3.85 -1.17
CA PHE A 104 6.03 -4.07 0.28
C PHE A 104 7.31 -4.58 0.92
N ARG A 105 7.55 -4.16 2.16
CA ARG A 105 8.63 -4.64 3.02
C ARG A 105 8.12 -4.94 4.43
N ARG A 106 8.70 -5.95 5.07
CA ARG A 106 8.29 -6.39 6.41
C ARG A 106 8.81 -5.43 7.46
N TYR A 107 7.92 -4.87 8.29
CA TYR A 107 8.31 -4.13 9.49
C TYR A 107 8.22 -4.99 10.75
N SER A 108 7.13 -5.75 10.89
CA SER A 108 6.88 -6.68 12.01
C SER A 108 6.11 -7.93 11.53
N GLY A 109 5.52 -8.71 12.44
CA GLY A 109 4.63 -9.83 12.06
C GLY A 109 3.29 -9.39 11.47
N ASP A 110 2.88 -8.16 11.76
CA ASP A 110 1.56 -7.59 11.50
C ASP A 110 1.63 -6.21 10.83
N VAL A 111 2.82 -5.73 10.49
CA VAL A 111 3.01 -4.45 9.81
C VAL A 111 3.94 -4.58 8.61
N VAL A 112 3.55 -3.97 7.50
CA VAL A 112 4.41 -3.75 6.32
C VAL A 112 4.52 -2.27 5.99
N LEU A 113 5.66 -1.87 5.43
CA LEU A 113 5.79 -0.60 4.75
C LEU A 113 5.53 -0.80 3.26
N GLY A 114 4.82 0.16 2.66
CA GLY A 114 4.56 0.26 1.24
C GLY A 114 5.32 1.43 0.62
N ALA A 115 5.92 1.21 -0.55
CA ALA A 115 6.50 2.23 -1.40
C ALA A 115 5.71 2.25 -2.73
N MET A 116 4.96 3.33 -2.96
CA MET A 116 4.18 3.52 -4.18
C MET A 116 5.07 4.10 -5.28
N ASP A 117 5.34 3.28 -6.29
CA ASP A 117 5.96 3.67 -7.56
C ASP A 117 4.85 3.94 -8.58
N ALA A 118 4.64 5.22 -8.90
CA ALA A 118 3.58 5.68 -9.77
C ALA A 118 4.15 6.48 -10.95
N LYS A 119 3.93 5.99 -12.17
CA LYS A 119 4.42 6.66 -13.38
C LYS A 119 3.88 8.10 -13.45
N GLY A 120 4.77 9.05 -13.66
CA GLY A 120 4.44 10.48 -13.79
C GLY A 120 4.35 11.22 -12.45
N GLN A 121 4.59 10.57 -11.32
CA GLN A 121 4.81 11.26 -10.04
C GLN A 121 6.31 11.54 -9.84
N PRO A 122 6.67 12.70 -9.26
CA PRO A 122 8.07 13.11 -9.10
C PRO A 122 8.81 12.33 -8.00
N GLY A 123 8.11 11.57 -7.16
CA GLY A 123 8.71 10.82 -6.06
C GLY A 123 7.85 9.68 -5.56
N THR A 124 8.42 8.88 -4.67
CA THR A 124 7.79 7.72 -4.03
C THR A 124 6.97 8.17 -2.83
N LEU A 125 5.70 7.81 -2.80
CA LEU A 125 4.88 7.95 -1.59
C LEU A 125 5.09 6.71 -0.72
N TYR A 126 5.37 6.91 0.56
CA TYR A 126 5.47 5.83 1.54
C TYR A 126 4.24 5.79 2.43
N PHE A 127 3.83 4.58 2.78
CA PHE A 127 2.71 4.33 3.67
C PHE A 127 3.00 3.07 4.49
N HIS A 128 2.19 2.81 5.50
CA HIS A 128 2.23 1.54 6.24
C HIS A 128 0.86 0.87 6.19
N LEU A 129 0.87 -0.44 6.35
CA LEU A 129 -0.30 -1.28 6.49
C LEU A 129 -0.16 -2.10 7.76
N THR A 130 -1.15 -2.04 8.63
CA THR A 130 -1.24 -2.85 9.84
C THR A 130 -2.38 -3.85 9.68
N ARG A 131 -2.12 -5.12 9.96
CA ARG A 131 -3.11 -6.20 9.85
C ARG A 131 -4.26 -5.94 10.84
N VAL A 132 -5.49 -6.18 10.38
CA VAL A 132 -6.73 -6.08 11.19
C VAL A 132 -6.99 -7.38 11.94
#